data_AF-A0A4R3IS23-F1
#
_entry.id   AF-A0A4R3IS23-F1
#
_cell.length_a   1.000
_cell.length_b   1.000
_cell.length_c   1.000
_cell.angle_alpha   90.00
_cell.angle_beta   90.00
_cell.angle_gamma   90.00
#
_symmetry.space_group_name_H-M   'P 1'
#
loop_
_entity.id
_entity.type
_entity.pdbx_description
1 polymer ?
#
loop_
_entity_poly.entity_id
_entity_poly.type
_entity_poly.pdbx_seq_one_letter_code
_entity_poly.pdbx_strand_id
1 'polypeptide(L)'
;MKNVVKCAILSTAALLPFSAFAAALDCPETAVVFAETNGSKDPISLSDLSQQVGSAEGDSTTLYEIAEELRSTYPKASDAEVSDLLITGYCHFLNAQTPENTRTEAEVMAFEQAAYMAAFRNAPPQDHERKGWLYGN
;
A
#
# COMPACT_ATOMS: atom_id res chain seq x y z
N MET A 1 2.28 -60.97 -36.41
CA MET A 1 3.18 -59.82 -36.61
C MET A 1 2.47 -58.58 -36.13
N LYS A 2 3.07 -57.84 -35.18
CA LYS A 2 2.51 -56.66 -34.50
C LYS A 2 2.79 -55.43 -35.36
N ASN A 3 1.78 -54.63 -35.71
CA ASN A 3 1.97 -53.25 -36.17
C ASN A 3 1.02 -52.33 -35.38
N VAL A 4 1.59 -51.63 -34.41
CA VAL A 4 0.95 -50.53 -33.68
C VAL A 4 1.47 -49.26 -34.32
N VAL A 5 0.60 -48.47 -34.94
CA VAL A 5 0.93 -47.10 -35.33
C VAL A 5 -0.07 -46.17 -34.63
N LYS A 6 0.40 -45.58 -33.53
CA LYS A 6 -0.26 -44.51 -32.80
C LYS A 6 -0.05 -43.21 -33.58
N CYS A 7 -1.10 -42.64 -34.16
CA CYS A 7 -1.08 -41.25 -34.64
C CYS A 7 -1.41 -40.33 -33.47
N ALA A 8 -0.43 -39.50 -33.13
CA ALA A 8 -0.47 -38.49 -32.10
C ALA A 8 -1.55 -37.44 -32.37
N ILE A 9 -2.37 -37.18 -31.36
CA ILE A 9 -3.28 -36.03 -31.34
C ILE A 9 -2.40 -34.82 -31.03
N LEU A 10 -2.19 -33.94 -32.02
CA LEU A 10 -1.60 -32.62 -31.79
C LEU A 10 -2.61 -31.78 -30.99
N SER A 11 -2.40 -31.70 -29.69
CA SER A 11 -3.08 -30.71 -28.83
C SER A 11 -2.33 -29.38 -28.94
N THR A 12 -2.74 -28.52 -29.86
CA THR A 12 -2.40 -27.08 -29.79
C THR A 12 -3.25 -26.45 -28.70
N ALA A 13 -2.77 -26.54 -27.46
CA ALA A 13 -3.28 -25.70 -26.38
C ALA A 13 -2.94 -24.25 -26.74
N ALA A 14 -3.95 -23.47 -27.15
CA ALA A 14 -3.84 -22.03 -27.24
C ALA A 14 -3.59 -21.51 -25.82
N LEU A 15 -2.33 -21.16 -25.52
CA LEU A 15 -1.96 -20.35 -24.37
C LEU A 15 -2.60 -18.96 -24.59
N LEU A 16 -3.85 -18.82 -24.15
CA LEU A 16 -4.42 -17.49 -23.99
C LEU A 16 -3.60 -16.78 -22.91
N PRO A 17 -3.07 -15.58 -23.16
CA PRO A 17 -2.52 -14.77 -22.09
C PRO A 17 -3.68 -14.47 -21.15
N PHE A 18 -3.71 -15.15 -20.00
CA PHE A 18 -4.45 -14.67 -18.86
C PHE A 18 -3.79 -13.34 -18.50
N SER A 19 -4.36 -12.26 -19.00
CA SER A 19 -4.25 -10.96 -18.35
C SER A 19 -4.87 -11.17 -16.98
N ALA A 20 -4.05 -11.55 -16.01
CA ALA A 20 -4.34 -11.26 -14.63
C ALA A 20 -4.48 -9.73 -14.60
N PHE A 21 -5.72 -9.26 -14.68
CA PHE A 21 -6.08 -8.04 -13.99
C PHE A 21 -5.66 -8.33 -12.56
N ALA A 22 -4.60 -7.71 -12.07
CA ALA A 22 -4.49 -7.70 -10.64
C ALA A 22 -5.70 -6.90 -10.13
N ALA A 23 -6.05 -7.17 -8.89
CA ALA A 23 -7.14 -6.48 -8.25
C ALA A 23 -6.56 -5.22 -7.63
N ALA A 24 -7.30 -4.11 -7.73
CA ALA A 24 -7.04 -2.94 -6.90
C ALA A 24 -6.84 -3.38 -5.44
N LEU A 25 -5.85 -2.81 -4.78
CA LEU A 25 -5.54 -3.14 -3.39
C LEU A 25 -6.77 -2.84 -2.53
N ASP A 26 -7.08 -3.75 -1.62
CA ASP A 26 -8.10 -3.57 -0.58
C ASP A 26 -7.52 -2.63 0.49
N CYS A 27 -7.50 -1.34 0.16
CA CYS A 27 -6.97 -0.32 1.05
C CYS A 27 -7.83 -0.23 2.32
N PRO A 28 -7.19 -0.07 3.50
CA PRO A 28 -7.93 0.05 4.74
C PRO A 28 -8.91 1.21 4.66
N GLU A 29 -10.08 1.05 5.29
CA GLU A 29 -10.89 2.21 5.63
C GLU A 29 -10.00 3.19 6.41
N THR A 30 -9.96 4.44 5.94
CA THR A 30 -9.17 5.51 6.56
C THR A 30 -9.35 5.44 8.07
N ALA A 31 -8.23 5.37 8.82
CA ALA A 31 -8.22 5.22 10.26
C ALA A 31 -9.31 6.11 10.88
N VAL A 32 -10.01 5.60 11.91
CA VAL A 32 -11.18 6.24 12.56
C VAL A 32 -10.96 7.74 12.79
N VAL A 33 -9.72 8.17 13.03
CA VAL A 33 -9.29 9.57 13.09
C VAL A 33 -9.76 10.42 11.89
N PHE A 34 -9.64 9.98 10.63
CA PHE A 34 -10.15 10.70 9.46
C PHE A 34 -11.68 10.82 9.43
N ALA A 35 -12.39 9.82 9.99
CA ALA A 35 -13.84 9.86 10.11
C ALA A 35 -14.30 10.77 11.27
N GLU A 36 -13.51 10.85 12.34
CA GLU A 36 -13.75 11.72 13.50
C GLU A 36 -13.33 13.18 13.26
N THR A 37 -12.52 13.46 12.24
CA THR A 37 -12.00 14.81 11.96
C THR A 37 -12.90 15.70 11.11
N ASN A 38 -14.20 15.35 11.02
CA ASN A 38 -15.27 16.33 10.84
C ASN A 38 -15.23 17.50 11.88
N GLY A 39 -14.34 17.44 12.88
CA GLY A 39 -14.01 18.52 13.81
C GLY A 39 -12.62 19.18 13.68
N SER A 40 -11.75 18.78 12.74
CA SER A 40 -10.48 19.51 12.49
C SER A 40 -10.76 20.77 11.68
N LYS A 41 -10.02 21.85 11.99
CA LYS A 41 -10.24 23.16 11.37
C LYS A 41 -9.91 23.17 9.88
N ASP A 42 -8.91 22.39 9.47
CA ASP A 42 -8.43 22.21 8.10
C ASP A 42 -8.00 20.74 7.89
N PRO A 43 -8.93 19.80 7.65
CA PRO A 43 -8.57 18.39 7.46
C PRO A 43 -7.82 18.20 6.13
N ILE A 44 -6.74 17.41 6.17
CA ILE A 44 -6.03 16.99 4.94
C ILE A 44 -6.93 16.03 4.18
N SER A 45 -7.17 16.28 2.89
CA SER A 45 -7.96 15.37 2.08
C SER A 45 -7.20 14.06 1.82
N LEU A 46 -7.91 12.94 1.69
CA LEU A 46 -7.27 11.65 1.37
C LEU A 46 -6.52 11.70 0.02
N SER A 47 -7.01 12.47 -0.95
CA SER A 47 -6.35 12.66 -2.23
C SER A 47 -5.01 13.41 -2.08
N ASP A 48 -4.99 14.47 -1.28
CA ASP A 48 -3.76 15.23 -1.03
C ASP A 48 -2.76 14.39 -0.24
N LEU A 49 -3.22 13.69 0.80
CA LEU A 49 -2.37 12.78 1.58
C LEU A 49 -1.77 11.68 0.69
N SER A 50 -2.59 11.08 -0.18
CA SER A 50 -2.15 10.08 -1.15
C SER A 50 -1.06 10.63 -2.07
N GLN A 51 -1.24 11.84 -2.62
CA GLN A 51 -0.25 12.46 -3.50
C GLN A 51 1.05 12.78 -2.77
N GLN A 52 0.97 13.36 -1.57
CA GLN A 52 2.13 13.72 -0.75
C GLN A 52 2.94 12.49 -0.36
N VAL A 53 2.26 11.47 0.19
CA VAL A 53 2.88 10.24 0.65
C VAL A 53 3.50 9.46 -0.51
N GLY A 54 2.80 9.32 -1.63
CA GLY A 54 3.33 8.66 -2.81
C GLY A 54 4.54 9.36 -3.40
N SER A 55 4.59 10.69 -3.34
CA SER A 55 5.76 11.47 -3.79
C SER A 55 6.95 11.35 -2.83
N ALA A 56 6.71 10.92 -1.59
CA ALA A 56 7.72 10.68 -0.56
C ALA A 56 8.18 9.21 -0.50
N GLU A 57 7.79 8.36 -1.46
CA GLU A 57 8.24 6.97 -1.55
C GLU A 57 9.79 6.93 -1.61
N GLY A 58 10.41 6.36 -0.59
CA GLY A 58 11.87 6.31 -0.45
C GLY A 58 12.53 7.55 0.17
N ASP A 59 11.78 8.61 0.47
CA ASP A 59 12.26 9.79 1.21
C ASP A 59 11.74 9.77 2.66
N SER A 60 12.56 9.22 3.56
CA SER A 60 12.22 9.14 4.99
C SER A 60 12.13 10.52 5.67
N THR A 61 12.77 11.56 5.13
CA THR A 61 12.72 12.91 5.71
C THR A 61 11.37 13.54 5.41
N THR A 62 10.93 13.46 4.15
CA THR A 62 9.60 13.95 3.75
C THR A 62 8.49 13.16 4.43
N LEU A 63 8.62 11.83 4.59
CA LEU A 63 7.66 11.05 5.37
C LEU A 63 7.57 11.50 6.83
N TYR A 64 8.68 11.86 7.46
CA TYR A 64 8.68 12.42 8.81
C TYR A 64 7.96 13.77 8.87
N GLU A 65 8.20 14.66 7.90
CA GLU A 65 7.51 15.95 7.81
C GLU A 65 5.99 15.79 7.65
N ILE A 66 5.56 14.87 6.78
CA ILE A 66 4.13 14.52 6.62
C ILE A 66 3.56 13.97 7.94
N ALA A 67 4.31 13.13 8.66
CA ALA A 67 3.88 12.62 9.96
C ALA A 67 3.76 13.73 11.03
N GLU A 68 4.64 14.73 11.04
CA GLU A 68 4.50 15.91 11.92
C GLU A 68 3.27 16.75 11.55
N GLU A 69 3.01 16.94 10.25
CA GLU A 69 1.82 17.65 9.77
C GLU A 69 0.54 16.93 10.20
N LEU A 70 0.47 15.60 10.03
CA LEU A 70 -0.65 14.78 10.48
C LEU A 70 -0.88 14.91 11.99
N ARG A 71 0.18 14.90 12.81
CA ARG A 71 0.05 15.12 14.26
C ARG A 71 -0.42 16.53 14.61
N SER A 72 -0.02 17.53 13.84
CA SER A 72 -0.47 18.92 14.05
C SER A 72 -1.95 19.07 13.73
N THR A 73 -2.38 18.50 12.60
CA THR A 73 -3.77 18.53 12.12
C THR A 73 -4.70 17.66 12.97
N TYR A 74 -4.18 16.54 13.48
CA TYR A 74 -4.90 15.54 14.26
C TYR A 74 -4.22 15.28 15.61
N PRO A 75 -4.24 16.24 16.56
CA PRO A 75 -3.47 16.15 17.81
C PRO A 75 -3.94 15.05 18.78
N LYS A 76 -5.07 14.40 18.48
CA LYS A 76 -5.58 13.25 19.23
C LYS A 76 -5.17 11.90 18.62
N ALA A 77 -4.61 11.91 17.42
CA ALA A 77 -4.12 10.70 16.76
C ALA A 77 -2.91 10.15 17.53
N SER A 78 -2.96 8.87 17.87
CA SER A 78 -1.79 8.11 18.31
C SER A 78 -0.80 7.94 17.15
N ASP A 79 0.45 7.65 17.47
CA ASP A 79 1.48 7.37 16.46
C ASP A 79 1.09 6.14 15.58
N ALA A 80 0.39 5.15 16.15
CA ALA A 80 -0.15 4.03 15.38
C ALA A 80 -1.17 4.47 14.33
N GLU A 81 -2.06 5.40 14.70
CA GLU A 81 -3.02 5.97 13.76
C GLU A 81 -2.31 6.83 12.71
N VAL A 82 -1.27 7.59 13.07
CA VAL A 82 -0.46 8.34 12.09
C VAL A 82 0.21 7.41 11.09
N SER A 83 0.79 6.27 11.53
CA SER A 83 1.37 5.31 10.59
C SER A 83 0.31 4.69 9.69
N ASP A 84 -0.86 4.35 10.23
CA ASP A 84 -1.98 3.82 9.45
C ASP A 84 -2.44 4.82 8.38
N LEU A 85 -2.43 6.13 8.68
CA LEU A 85 -2.78 7.17 7.72
C LEU A 85 -1.75 7.30 6.59
N LEU A 86 -0.45 7.21 6.89
CA LEU A 86 0.60 7.16 5.88
C LEU A 86 0.44 5.93 4.98
N ILE A 87 0.23 4.75 5.57
CA ILE A 87 0.03 3.48 4.83
C ILE A 87 -1.23 3.54 3.96
N THR A 88 -2.32 4.11 4.49
CA THR A 88 -3.57 4.31 3.74
C THR A 88 -3.34 5.24 2.55
N GLY A 89 -2.71 6.41 2.78
CA GLY A 89 -2.37 7.35 1.70
C GLY A 89 -1.53 6.71 0.61
N TYR A 90 -0.52 5.92 1.00
CA TYR A 90 0.30 5.19 0.05
C TYR A 90 -0.52 4.15 -0.73
N CYS A 91 -1.37 3.37 -0.08
CA CYS A 91 -2.25 2.41 -0.74
C CYS A 91 -3.14 3.06 -1.82
N HIS A 92 -3.75 4.20 -1.49
CA HIS A 92 -4.56 4.98 -2.44
C HIS A 92 -3.71 5.51 -3.60
N PHE A 93 -2.48 5.93 -3.34
CA PHE A 93 -1.53 6.31 -4.37
C PHE A 93 -1.21 5.15 -5.30
N LEU A 94 -1.00 3.94 -4.77
CA LEU A 94 -0.75 2.74 -5.58
C LEU A 94 -1.94 2.44 -6.50
N ASN A 95 -3.15 2.48 -5.95
CA ASN A 95 -4.39 2.28 -6.71
C ASN A 95 -4.63 3.36 -7.78
N ALA A 96 -4.17 4.59 -7.56
CA ALA A 96 -4.33 5.70 -8.50
C ALA A 96 -3.28 5.74 -9.62
N GLN A 97 -2.07 5.22 -9.39
CA GLN A 97 -0.91 5.44 -10.26
C GLN A 97 -0.54 4.27 -11.19
N THR A 98 -1.09 3.05 -11.05
CA THR A 98 -0.48 1.91 -11.78
C THR A 98 -1.46 0.78 -12.14
N PRO A 99 -1.39 0.22 -13.36
CA PRO A 99 -1.67 -1.19 -13.58
C PRO A 99 -0.49 -2.04 -13.02
N GLU A 100 -0.57 -2.35 -11.74
CA GLU A 100 -0.16 -3.57 -10.99
C GLU A 100 1.18 -4.31 -11.18
N ASN A 101 2.05 -4.00 -12.15
CA ASN A 101 3.20 -4.89 -12.43
C ASN A 101 4.59 -4.33 -12.10
N THR A 102 4.71 -3.23 -11.36
CA THR A 102 6.01 -2.56 -11.13
C THR A 102 6.47 -2.45 -9.69
N ARG A 103 5.69 -2.88 -8.69
CA ARG A 103 6.11 -2.81 -7.29
C ARG A 103 6.40 -4.19 -6.72
N THR A 104 7.53 -4.31 -6.07
CA THR A 104 8.00 -5.50 -5.39
C THR A 104 7.52 -5.52 -3.94
N GLU A 105 7.36 -6.73 -3.38
CA GLU A 105 7.10 -6.91 -1.94
C GLU A 105 8.11 -6.17 -1.07
N ALA A 106 9.38 -6.12 -1.50
CA ALA A 106 10.45 -5.42 -0.80
C ALA A 106 10.24 -3.89 -0.74
N GLU A 107 9.75 -3.27 -1.81
CA GLU A 107 9.46 -1.83 -1.85
C GLU A 107 8.27 -1.48 -0.94
N VAL A 108 7.23 -2.32 -0.97
CA VAL A 108 6.08 -2.20 -0.08
C VAL A 108 6.51 -2.33 1.39
N MET A 109 7.30 -3.35 1.72
CA MET A 109 7.84 -3.55 3.06
C MET A 109 8.70 -2.37 3.54
N ALA A 110 9.56 -1.86 2.65
CA ALA A 110 10.41 -0.72 2.97
C ALA A 110 9.58 0.53 3.28
N PHE A 111 8.50 0.75 2.52
CA PHE A 111 7.57 1.85 2.78
C PHE A 111 6.87 1.71 4.13
N GLU A 112 6.28 0.54 4.44
CA GLU A 112 5.62 0.31 5.74
C GLU A 112 6.55 0.58 6.92
N GLN A 113 7.81 0.13 6.79
CA GLN A 113 8.82 0.37 7.80
C GLN A 113 9.16 1.87 7.93
N ALA A 114 9.29 2.59 6.81
CA ALA A 114 9.54 4.03 6.82
C ALA A 114 8.37 4.83 7.41
N ALA A 115 7.12 4.45 7.08
CA ALA A 115 5.91 5.06 7.62
C ALA A 115 5.82 4.86 9.14
N TYR A 116 6.15 3.66 9.62
CA TYR A 116 6.23 3.40 11.06
C TYR A 116 7.31 4.27 11.73
N MET A 117 8.51 4.33 11.15
CA MET A 117 9.61 5.13 11.70
C MET A 117 9.28 6.62 11.78
N ALA A 118 8.62 7.15 10.74
CA ALA A 118 8.14 8.52 10.71
C ALA A 118 7.11 8.78 11.83
N ALA A 119 6.19 7.85 12.04
CA ALA A 119 5.13 7.98 13.03
C ALA A 119 5.61 7.76 14.48
N PHE A 120 6.53 6.84 14.76
CA PHE A 120 7.00 6.57 16.13
C PHE A 120 8.28 7.32 16.50
N ARG A 121 8.87 8.06 15.54
CA ARG A 121 10.17 8.75 15.63
C ARG A 121 11.33 7.83 16.05
N ASN A 122 11.15 6.53 15.89
CA ASN A 122 12.04 5.47 16.35
C ASN A 122 11.91 4.26 15.42
N ALA A 123 12.85 3.31 15.53
CA ALA A 123 12.74 2.04 14.81
C ALA A 123 11.46 1.29 15.24
N PRO A 124 10.83 0.52 14.32
CA PRO A 124 9.70 -0.32 14.70
C PRO A 124 10.09 -1.34 15.77
N PRO A 125 9.18 -1.65 16.71
CA PRO A 125 9.27 -2.87 17.50
C PRO A 125 9.46 -4.06 16.57
N GLN A 126 10.34 -5.00 16.94
CA GLN A 126 10.58 -6.20 16.12
C GLN A 126 9.31 -7.05 15.93
N ASP A 127 8.31 -6.87 16.79
CA ASP A 127 7.02 -7.55 16.81
C ASP A 127 5.87 -6.70 16.25
N HIS A 128 6.14 -5.56 15.58
CA HIS A 128 5.09 -4.79 14.94
C HIS A 128 4.40 -5.63 13.86
N GLU A 129 3.11 -5.87 14.06
CA GLU A 129 2.30 -6.67 13.15
C GLU A 129 2.16 -5.95 11.81
N ARG A 130 2.71 -6.57 10.75
CA ARG A 130 2.58 -6.08 9.39
C ARG A 130 1.11 -6.03 9.03
N LYS A 131 0.64 -4.86 8.62
CA LYS A 131 -0.71 -4.72 8.11
C LYS A 131 -0.69 -5.05 6.63
N GLY A 132 -1.17 -6.25 6.28
CA GLY A 132 -1.10 -6.83 4.93
C GLY A 132 -1.84 -6.08 3.80
N TRP A 133 -2.24 -4.83 4.03
CA TRP A 133 -3.09 -4.03 3.14
C TRP A 133 -2.44 -3.71 1.80
N LEU A 134 -1.12 -3.56 1.77
CA LEU A 134 -0.39 -3.21 0.55
C LEU A 134 -0.01 -4.41 -0.31
N TYR A 135 -0.31 -5.64 0.12
CA TYR A 135 0.17 -6.87 -0.52
C TYR A 135 -0.87 -7.55 -1.41
N GLY A 136 -2.12 -7.09 -1.40
CA GLY A 136 -3.25 -7.75 -2.05
C GLY A 136 -3.61 -9.06 -1.36
N ASN A 137 -4.89 -9.26 -1.03
CA ASN A 137 -5.38 -10.55 -0.53
C ASN A 137 -5.62 -11.54 -1.68
#